data_AF-S0FUY9-F1
#
_entry.id   AF-S0FUY9-F1
#
_cell.length_a   1.000
_cell.length_b   1.000
_cell.length_c   1.000
_cell.angle_alpha   90.00
_cell.angle_beta   90.00
_cell.angle_gamma   90.00
#
_symmetry.space_group_name_H-M   'P 1'
#
loop_
_entity.id
_entity.type
_entity.pdbx_description
1 polymer ?
#
loop_
_entity_poly.entity_id
_entity_poly.type
_entity_poly.pdbx_seq_one_letter_code
_entity_poly.pdbx_strand_id
1 'polypeptide(L)'
;MASPNISLKKRLLFILGVFTFFTALLVFRIGWIQIANGQEYQQKAYEQQTNNRTISPKRGTIYDRNMKPLAVSGSVETVTINPQMVRELNKDVDLVAGGLAEILEMTKGNK
;
A
#
# COMPACT_ATOMS: atom_id res chain seq x y z
N MET A 1 -17.84 -9.27 -50.88
CA MET A 1 -18.10 -9.07 -49.44
C MET A 1 -19.60 -9.17 -49.23
N ALA A 2 -20.08 -10.18 -48.50
CA ALA A 2 -21.52 -10.43 -48.37
C ALA A 2 -22.21 -9.28 -47.63
N SER A 3 -23.24 -8.70 -48.24
CA SER A 3 -24.06 -7.63 -47.65
C SER A 3 -24.82 -8.21 -46.44
N PRO A 4 -24.76 -7.57 -45.26
CA PRO A 4 -25.40 -8.16 -44.09
C PRO A 4 -26.91 -8.13 -44.24
N ASN A 5 -27.57 -9.27 -43.98
CA ASN A 5 -29.02 -9.41 -44.04
C ASN A 5 -29.71 -8.39 -43.10
N ILE A 6 -30.74 -7.69 -43.59
CA ILE A 6 -31.42 -6.60 -42.88
C ILE A 6 -31.99 -7.06 -41.53
N SER A 7 -32.41 -8.32 -41.42
CA SER A 7 -32.89 -8.93 -40.18
C SER A 7 -31.77 -9.05 -39.12
N LEU A 8 -30.55 -9.38 -39.53
CA LEU A 8 -29.38 -9.47 -38.65
C LEU A 8 -28.99 -8.09 -38.11
N LYS A 9 -29.00 -7.04 -38.96
CA LYS A 9 -28.70 -5.66 -38.53
C LYS A 9 -29.69 -5.16 -37.48
N LYS A 10 -30.99 -5.44 -37.64
CA LYS A 10 -32.04 -5.06 -36.68
C LYS A 10 -31.86 -5.77 -35.33
N ARG A 11 -31.58 -7.07 -35.33
CA ARG A 11 -31.30 -7.83 -34.10
C ARG A 11 -30.06 -7.32 -33.37
N LEU A 12 -29.01 -6.98 -34.11
CA LEU A 12 -27.77 -6.46 -33.55
C LEU A 12 -27.95 -5.06 -32.93
N LEU A 13 -28.71 -4.18 -33.59
CA LEU A 13 -29.10 -2.88 -33.06
C LEU A 13 -29.97 -2.98 -31.81
N PHE A 14 -30.89 -3.95 -31.76
CA PHE A 14 -31.71 -4.20 -30.57
C PHE A 14 -30.86 -4.63 -29.38
N ILE A 15 -29.96 -5.61 -29.58
CA ILE A 15 -29.05 -6.08 -28.52
C ILE A 15 -28.14 -4.94 -28.06
N LEU A 16 -27.60 -4.14 -28.99
CA LEU A 16 -26.79 -2.98 -28.65
C LEU A 16 -27.58 -1.97 -27.82
N GLY A 17 -28.82 -1.64 -28.21
CA GLY A 17 -29.68 -0.73 -27.47
C GLY A 17 -29.96 -1.20 -26.05
N VAL A 18 -30.27 -2.49 -25.88
CA VAL A 18 -30.49 -3.10 -24.55
C VAL A 18 -29.21 -3.05 -23.72
N PHE A 19 -28.06 -3.41 -24.29
CA PHE A 19 -26.77 -3.36 -23.61
C PHE A 19 -26.40 -1.94 -23.16
N THR A 20 -26.56 -0.96 -24.06
CA THR A 20 -26.31 0.45 -23.75
C THR A 20 -27.27 0.96 -22.67
N PHE A 21 -28.53 0.55 -22.69
CA PHE A 21 -29.50 0.92 -21.66
C PHE A 21 -29.10 0.43 -20.26
N PHE A 22 -28.73 -0.85 -20.13
CA PHE A 22 -28.24 -1.40 -18.86
C PHE A 22 -26.94 -0.72 -18.40
N THR A 23 -26.03 -0.43 -19.34
CA THR A 23 -24.78 0.27 -19.04
C THR A 23 -25.06 1.69 -18.51
N ALA A 24 -25.97 2.43 -19.14
CA ALA A 24 -26.37 3.76 -18.70
C ALA A 24 -27.00 3.75 -17.30
N LEU A 25 -27.83 2.74 -16.99
CA LEU A 25 -28.42 2.56 -15.66
C LEU A 25 -27.34 2.34 -14.60
N LEU A 26 -26.34 1.51 -14.88
CA LEU A 26 -25.21 1.29 -13.97
C LEU A 26 -24.38 2.56 -13.75
N VAL A 27 -24.08 3.31 -14.82
CA VAL A 27 -23.36 4.59 -14.72
C VAL A 27 -24.14 5.58 -13.85
N PHE A 28 -25.46 5.68 -14.05
CA PHE A 28 -26.32 6.52 -13.21
C PHE A 28 -26.30 6.07 -11.74
N ARG A 29 -26.38 4.77 -11.48
CA ARG A 29 -26.31 4.22 -10.12
C ARG A 29 -24.98 4.53 -9.44
N ILE A 30 -23.87 4.41 -10.17
CA ILE A 30 -22.54 4.77 -9.67
C ILE A 30 -22.47 6.27 -9.40
N GLY A 31 -22.96 7.10 -10.31
CA GLY A 31 -23.03 8.56 -10.14
C GLY A 31 -23.83 8.96 -8.91
N TRP A 32 -24.98 8.31 -8.66
CA TRP A 32 -25.78 8.53 -7.45
C TRP A 32 -24.98 8.25 -6.17
N ILE A 33 -24.24 7.14 -6.13
CA ILE A 33 -23.41 6.76 -4.97
C ILE A 33 -22.25 7.76 -4.80
N GLN A 34 -21.61 8.20 -5.89
CA GLN A 34 -20.54 9.19 -5.85
C GLN A 34 -21.03 10.57 -5.37
N ILE A 35 -22.23 11.00 -5.74
CA ILE A 35 -22.77 12.29 -5.30
C ILE A 35 -23.28 12.23 -3.86
N ALA A 36 -23.99 11.16 -3.49
CA ALA A 36 -24.60 11.04 -2.16
C ALA A 36 -23.58 10.72 -1.05
N ASN A 37 -22.59 9.86 -1.33
CA ASN A 37 -21.64 9.35 -0.34
C ASN A 37 -20.17 9.58 -0.73
N GLY A 38 -19.89 10.37 -1.76
CA GLY A 38 -18.53 10.58 -2.27
C GLY A 38 -17.57 11.10 -1.20
N GLN A 39 -17.99 12.13 -0.45
CA GLN A 39 -17.16 12.72 0.61
C GLN A 39 -16.87 11.72 1.75
N GLU A 40 -17.86 10.92 2.13
CA GLU A 40 -17.71 9.92 3.18
C GLU A 40 -16.72 8.82 2.77
N TYR A 41 -16.85 8.29 1.55
CA TYR A 41 -15.94 7.26 1.05
C TYR A 41 -14.54 7.80 0.78
N GLN A 42 -14.41 9.05 0.34
CA GLN A 42 -13.12 9.71 0.19
C GLN A 42 -12.42 9.87 1.53
N GLN A 43 -13.13 10.28 2.58
CA GLN A 43 -12.58 10.42 3.92
C GLN A 43 -12.13 9.06 4.49
N LYS A 44 -12.96 8.02 4.34
CA LYS A 44 -12.60 6.65 4.77
C LYS A 44 -11.37 6.12 4.03
N ALA A 45 -11.27 6.37 2.72
CA ALA A 45 -10.09 6.02 1.94
C ALA A 45 -8.85 6.77 2.43
N TYR A 46 -8.98 8.07 2.73
CA TYR A 46 -7.89 8.89 3.25
C TYR A 46 -7.39 8.38 4.60
N GLU A 47 -8.29 8.04 5.53
CA GLU A 47 -7.94 7.47 6.84
C GLU A 47 -7.27 6.10 6.71
N GLN A 48 -7.74 5.27 5.78
CA GLN A 48 -7.14 3.95 5.55
C GLN A 48 -5.74 4.04 4.93
N GLN A 49 -5.53 5.01 4.03
CA GLN A 49 -4.23 5.21 3.37
C GLN A 49 -3.24 5.98 4.24
N THR A 50 -3.74 6.89 5.06
CA THR A 50 -2.93 7.74 5.94
C THR A 50 -2.80 7.09 7.31
N ASN A 51 -1.76 6.30 7.48
CA ASN A 51 -1.39 5.83 8.82
C ASN A 51 -0.88 7.02 9.64
N ASN A 52 -1.57 7.35 10.74
CA ASN A 52 -1.07 8.28 11.74
C ASN A 52 0.23 7.73 12.34
N ARG A 53 1.38 8.15 11.81
CA ARG A 53 2.67 7.90 12.45
C ARG A 53 2.82 8.86 13.62
N THR A 54 2.65 8.35 14.84
CA THR A 54 3.03 9.07 16.04
C THR A 54 4.54 9.28 16.05
N ILE A 55 4.98 10.51 15.80
CA ILE A 55 6.39 10.87 15.91
C ILE A 55 6.72 10.94 17.40
N SER A 56 7.51 9.98 17.89
CA SER A 56 7.98 10.01 19.27
C SER A 56 8.91 11.22 19.46
N PRO A 57 8.64 12.12 20.42
CA PRO A 57 9.48 13.29 20.64
C PRO A 57 10.85 12.87 21.15
N LYS A 58 11.91 13.61 20.77
CA LYS A 58 13.24 13.40 21.33
C LYS A 58 13.23 13.73 22.82
N ARG A 59 13.73 12.82 23.66
CA ARG A 59 13.91 13.08 25.10
C ARG A 59 15.04 14.10 25.30
N GLY A 60 14.89 14.97 26.29
CA GLY A 60 15.91 15.94 26.70
C GLY A 60 17.21 15.27 27.17
N THR A 61 18.31 15.99 27.01
CA THR A 61 19.66 15.55 27.43
C THR A 61 19.80 15.64 28.95
N ILE A 62 20.32 14.60 29.59
CA ILE A 62 20.68 14.64 31.02
C ILE A 62 22.13 15.10 31.14
N TYR A 63 22.38 16.12 31.96
CA TYR A 63 23.71 16.65 32.24
C TYR A 63 24.13 16.35 33.68
N ASP A 64 25.43 16.16 33.91
CA ASP A 64 26.05 16.19 35.23
C ASP A 64 26.22 17.64 35.74
N ARG A 65 26.61 17.84 36.99
CA ARG A 65 26.86 19.16 37.64
C ARG A 65 27.84 20.04 36.85
N ASN A 66 28.74 19.44 36.07
CA ASN A 66 29.72 20.11 35.22
C ASN A 66 29.25 20.32 33.77
N MET A 67 27.94 20.25 33.50
CA MET A 67 27.36 20.37 32.15
C MET A 67 27.84 19.31 31.15
N LYS A 68 28.35 18.17 31.64
CA LYS A 68 28.73 17.03 30.80
C LYS A 68 27.51 16.16 30.51
N PRO A 69 27.16 15.90 29.24
CA PRO A 69 26.01 15.05 28.91
C PRO A 69 26.27 13.59 29.32
N LEU A 70 25.33 13.01 30.07
CA LEU A 70 25.33 11.60 30.51
C LEU A 70 24.41 10.73 29.67
N ALA A 71 23.30 11.29 29.17
CA ALA A 71 22.36 10.58 28.31
C ALA A 71 21.79 11.53 27.25
N VAL A 72 21.92 11.15 25.98
CA VAL A 72 21.43 11.89 24.81
C VAL A 72 20.51 11.00 23.97
N SER A 73 19.50 11.60 23.34
CA SER A 73 18.64 10.89 22.39
C SER A 73 19.24 10.97 20.98
N GLY A 74 19.66 9.84 20.43
CA GLY A 74 20.11 9.73 19.03
C GLY A 74 18.97 9.26 18.12
N SER A 75 18.98 9.71 16.87
CA SER A 75 18.17 9.06 15.82
C SER A 75 18.93 7.84 15.34
N VAL A 76 18.31 6.66 15.41
CA VAL A 76 18.90 5.42 14.91
C VAL A 76 18.00 4.81 13.85
N GLU A 77 18.61 4.24 12.83
CA GLU A 77 17.89 3.50 11.81
C GLU A 77 17.78 2.04 12.26
N THR A 78 16.58 1.45 12.12
CA THR A 78 16.34 0.05 12.46
C THR A 78 15.99 -0.71 11.19
N VAL A 79 16.84 -1.65 10.80
CA VAL A 79 16.62 -2.54 9.66
C VAL A 79 16.04 -3.85 10.18
N THR A 80 14.93 -4.32 9.60
CA THR A 80 14.29 -5.60 9.96
C THR A 80 13.99 -6.42 8.71
N ILE A 81 14.07 -7.74 8.84
CA ILE A 81 13.72 -8.69 7.78
C ILE A 81 12.88 -9.82 8.38
N ASN A 82 11.81 -10.21 7.69
CA ASN A 82 10.99 -11.36 8.09
C ASN A 82 11.58 -12.66 7.50
N PRO A 83 12.06 -13.61 8.34
CA PRO A 83 12.63 -14.86 7.84
C PRO A 83 11.63 -15.75 7.09
N GLN A 84 10.33 -15.68 7.41
CA GLN A 84 9.31 -16.48 6.71
C GLN A 84 9.16 -16.03 5.25
N MET A 85 9.13 -14.72 5.02
CA MET A 85 9.05 -14.15 3.67
C MET A 85 10.28 -14.53 2.82
N VAL A 86 11.46 -14.62 3.42
CA VAL A 86 12.68 -15.05 2.72
C VAL A 86 12.59 -16.52 2.29
N ARG A 87 12.04 -17.39 3.15
CA ARG A 87 11.82 -18.81 2.84
C ARG A 87 10.82 -19.02 1.71
N GLU A 88 9.73 -18.24 1.70
CA GLU A 88 8.71 -18.30 0.63
C GLU A 88 9.27 -17.93 -0.75
N LEU A 89 10.28 -17.05 -0.79
CA LEU A 89 10.98 -16.67 -2.02
C LEU A 89 12.02 -17.72 -2.47
N ASN A 90 12.06 -18.91 -1.85
CA ASN A 90 13.06 -19.96 -2.06
C ASN A 90 14.51 -19.44 -1.92
N LYS A 91 14.73 -18.46 -1.04
CA LYS A 91 16.06 -17.94 -0.72
C LYS A 91 16.56 -18.50 0.61
N ASP A 92 17.86 -18.73 0.69
CA ASP A 92 18.50 -19.17 1.93
C ASP A 92 18.59 -17.99 2.92
N VAL A 93 18.03 -18.19 4.11
CA VAL A 93 18.02 -17.20 5.19
C VAL A 93 19.44 -16.94 5.69
N ASP A 94 20.29 -17.96 5.73
CA ASP A 94 21.65 -17.84 6.27
C ASP A 94 22.56 -17.05 5.30
N LEU A 95 22.37 -17.21 3.99
CA LEU A 95 23.07 -16.41 2.97
C LEU A 95 22.65 -14.94 3.01
N VAL A 96 21.33 -14.68 3.11
CA VAL A 96 20.81 -13.31 3.19
C VAL A 96 21.24 -12.62 4.49
N ALA A 97 21.19 -13.33 5.62
CA ALA A 97 21.68 -12.81 6.89
C ALA A 97 23.20 -12.54 6.86
N GLY A 98 23.98 -13.43 6.23
CA GLY A 98 25.42 -13.25 6.06
C GLY A 98 25.77 -12.01 5.23
N GLY A 99 25.13 -11.85 4.06
CA GLY A 99 25.36 -10.68 3.20
C GLY A 99 24.90 -9.36 3.84
N LEU A 100 23.78 -9.37 4.57
CA LEU A 100 23.35 -8.20 5.33
C LEU A 100 24.30 -7.88 6.48
N ALA A 101 24.84 -8.88 7.16
CA ALA A 101 25.80 -8.68 8.24
C ALA A 101 27.11 -8.04 7.73
N GLU A 102 27.58 -8.44 6.55
CA GLU A 102 28.76 -7.83 5.91
C GLU A 102 28.51 -6.36 5.55
N ILE A 103 27.38 -6.05 4.90
CA ILE A 103 27.02 -4.66 4.51
C ILE A 103 26.85 -3.76 5.74
N LEU A 104 26.28 -4.30 6.83
CA LEU A 104 26.00 -3.56 8.06
C LEU A 104 27.17 -3.58 9.06
N GLU A 105 28.33 -4.14 8.67
CA GLU A 105 29.51 -4.29 9.54
C GLU A 105 29.21 -5.00 10.87
N MET A 106 28.27 -5.94 10.84
CA MET A 106 27.83 -6.71 12.01
C MET A 106 28.54 -8.06 12.09
N THR A 107 28.93 -8.46 13.30
CA THR A 107 29.40 -9.84 13.55
C THR A 107 28.22 -10.82 13.52
N LYS A 108 28.42 -12.00 12.92
CA LYS A 108 27.40 -13.05 12.90
C LYS A 108 27.08 -13.45 14.34
N GLY A 109 25.87 -13.16 14.79
CA GLY A 109 25.42 -13.53 16.13
C GLY A 109 25.38 -15.05 16.26
N ASN A 110 26.21 -15.61 17.14
CA ASN A 110 26.14 -17.02 17.51
C ASN A 110 24.84 -17.26 18.28
N LYS A 111 24.08 -18.29 17.87
CA LYS A 111 23.00 -18.85 18.69
C LYS A 111 23.57 -19.59 19.89
#